data_AF-A0A163LRX7-F1
#
_entry.id   AF-A0A163LRX7-F1
#
_cell.length_a   1.000
_cell.length_b   1.000
_cell.length_c   1.000
_cell.angle_alpha   90.00
_cell.angle_beta   90.00
_cell.angle_gamma   90.00
#
_symmetry.space_group_name_H-M   'P 1'
#
loop_
_entity.id
_entity.type
_entity.pdbx_description
1 polymer ?
#
loop_
_entity_poly.entity_id
_entity_poly.type
_entity_poly.pdbx_seq_one_letter_code
_entity_poly.pdbx_strand_id
1 'polypeptide(L)'
;MKKGFILLVIFLLVGCESILTNAPNANDAKNKDGQEANADSATRSDNHSDENDSNIETQTIHVTAEQVTRGNLVLVNKEHPLDEGAVPTDIVKLFQEQDLMNGYVLLDNTIRLSRSVALQFREMVEAAGEDGVHHFMISSGYRDTEEQEVLYREKGSDYALPPGYSEHNLGLSMDIGSTQMSIDQAPEGKWLQKHAWEFGFILRYPPDKTEITGIQYEPWHFRYVGLPHSMIMNDLGLTLEEYLDYLKNSSSYKTTVEGKKYEITYVPVTTKDIALEIPVGSEYEVSGNNIDGVIVTVNLSQDDGE
;
A
#
# COMPACT_ATOMS: atom_id res chain seq x y z
N MET A 1 15.48 29.02 -34.38
CA MET A 1 15.73 27.69 -33.78
C MET A 1 16.81 27.83 -32.72
N LYS A 2 16.43 27.98 -31.44
CA LYS A 2 17.38 27.93 -30.33
C LYS A 2 17.12 26.60 -29.61
N LYS A 3 18.08 25.68 -29.68
CA LYS A 3 18.05 24.41 -28.97
C LYS A 3 18.39 24.71 -27.51
N GLY A 4 17.43 24.49 -26.60
CA GLY A 4 17.67 24.53 -25.15
C GLY A 4 18.32 23.22 -24.72
N PHE A 5 19.48 23.32 -24.09
CA PHE A 5 20.17 22.22 -23.42
C PHE A 5 19.52 22.08 -22.03
N ILE A 6 18.86 20.96 -21.75
CA ILE A 6 18.39 20.63 -20.39
C ILE A 6 19.55 19.93 -19.70
N LEU A 7 20.08 20.57 -18.66
CA LEU A 7 21.12 20.02 -17.80
C LEU A 7 20.44 19.13 -16.75
N LEU A 8 20.44 17.82 -16.97
CA LEU A 8 20.00 16.83 -15.99
C LEU A 8 21.05 16.78 -14.86
N VAL A 9 20.72 17.30 -13.68
CA VAL A 9 21.57 17.18 -12.50
C VAL A 9 21.36 15.79 -11.90
N ILE A 10 22.34 14.91 -12.10
CA ILE A 10 22.38 13.56 -11.55
C ILE A 10 23.03 13.63 -10.17
N PHE A 11 22.26 13.34 -9.11
CA PHE A 11 22.83 13.01 -7.80
C PHE A 11 23.28 11.54 -7.81
N LEU A 12 24.60 11.33 -7.80
CA LEU A 12 25.24 10.03 -7.58
C LEU A 12 25.43 9.85 -6.07
N LEU A 13 24.64 8.96 -5.45
CA LEU A 13 24.83 8.53 -4.07
C LEU A 13 25.71 7.28 -4.05
N VAL A 14 26.96 7.44 -3.63
CA VAL A 14 27.87 6.34 -3.31
C VAL A 14 27.65 6.01 -1.84
N GLY A 15 27.06 4.84 -1.56
CA GLY A 15 26.95 4.29 -0.22
C GLY A 15 28.32 3.84 0.31
N CYS A 16 28.70 4.29 1.50
CA CYS A 16 29.77 3.68 2.28
C CYS A 16 29.15 2.81 3.36
N GLU A 17 29.44 1.52 3.32
CA GLU A 17 29.10 0.55 4.36
C GLU A 17 29.80 0.90 5.69
N SER A 18 29.08 0.75 6.80
CA SER A 18 29.68 0.66 8.13
C SER A 18 29.50 -0.74 8.70
N ILE A 19 30.64 -1.39 8.92
CA ILE A 19 30.82 -2.73 9.49
C ILE A 19 30.46 -2.75 10.99
N LEU A 20 29.80 -3.85 11.38
CA LEU A 20 29.56 -4.46 12.70
C LEU A 20 30.46 -4.01 13.88
N THR A 21 29.89 -3.99 15.10
CA THR A 21 30.34 -4.87 16.21
C THR A 21 29.42 -4.88 17.45
N ASN A 22 29.10 -6.11 17.86
CA ASN A 22 29.02 -6.70 19.22
C ASN A 22 27.98 -6.26 20.28
N ALA A 23 27.11 -7.22 20.60
CA ALA A 23 26.47 -7.41 21.90
C ALA A 23 27.47 -7.89 22.98
N PRO A 24 27.07 -7.82 24.27
CA PRO A 24 27.23 -9.01 25.10
C PRO A 24 26.00 -9.34 25.97
N ASN A 25 25.79 -10.65 26.12
CA ASN A 25 24.92 -11.33 27.10
C ASN A 25 25.36 -11.08 28.55
N ALA A 26 24.40 -11.17 29.48
CA ALA A 26 24.59 -11.83 30.78
C ALA A 26 23.26 -12.31 31.37
N ASN A 27 23.11 -13.63 31.47
CA ASN A 27 22.24 -14.33 32.42
C ASN A 27 22.74 -14.07 33.85
N ASP A 28 21.86 -14.11 34.86
CA ASP A 28 21.72 -15.26 35.78
C ASP A 28 20.81 -14.92 36.98
N ALA A 29 20.28 -16.00 37.58
CA ALA A 29 19.77 -16.15 38.95
C ALA A 29 18.27 -16.48 39.15
N LYS A 30 17.98 -17.77 38.89
CA LYS A 30 17.52 -18.80 39.86
C LYS A 30 16.19 -18.66 40.62
N ASN A 31 15.32 -19.61 40.29
CA ASN A 31 14.68 -20.66 41.11
C ASN A 31 13.90 -20.31 42.39
N LYS A 32 12.65 -20.81 42.46
CA LYS A 32 12.29 -21.98 43.29
C LYS A 32 10.86 -22.49 43.05
N ASP A 33 10.76 -23.83 43.04
CA ASP A 33 9.68 -24.76 43.47
C ASP A 33 8.20 -24.32 43.29
N GLY A 34 7.29 -25.08 42.68
CA GLY A 34 7.15 -26.54 42.61
C GLY A 34 6.03 -26.99 43.56
N GLN A 35 4.81 -27.21 43.04
CA GLN A 35 3.85 -28.18 43.59
C GLN A 35 2.62 -28.38 42.69
N GLU A 36 2.45 -29.63 42.22
CA GLU A 36 1.19 -30.19 41.74
C GLU A 36 0.24 -30.43 42.92
N ALA A 37 -1.06 -30.17 42.71
CA ALA A 37 -2.14 -30.91 43.35
C ALA A 37 -3.37 -30.87 42.44
N ASN A 38 -3.97 -32.05 42.31
CA ASN A 38 -5.08 -32.40 41.43
C ASN A 38 -6.41 -32.36 42.20
N ALA A 39 -7.51 -32.28 41.44
CA ALA A 39 -8.88 -32.74 41.73
C ALA A 39 -10.01 -31.72 42.05
N ASP A 40 -11.08 -31.93 41.26
CA ASP A 40 -12.52 -31.75 41.47
C ASP A 40 -13.24 -30.40 41.26
N SER A 41 -13.85 -30.33 40.06
CA SER A 41 -15.30 -30.25 39.80
C SER A 41 -16.15 -29.25 40.60
N ALA A 42 -16.56 -28.19 39.92
CA ALA A 42 -17.90 -27.63 40.08
C ALA A 42 -18.36 -26.96 38.76
N THR A 43 -19.36 -27.58 38.17
CA THR A 43 -20.17 -27.14 37.04
C THR A 43 -20.79 -25.76 37.30
N ARG A 44 -20.63 -24.82 36.36
CA ARG A 44 -21.65 -23.81 36.07
C ARG A 44 -21.61 -23.45 34.60
N SER A 45 -22.55 -24.04 33.89
CA SER A 45 -23.00 -23.60 32.57
C SER A 45 -23.63 -22.22 32.75
N ASP A 46 -23.07 -21.23 32.07
CA ASP A 46 -23.80 -20.05 31.62
C ASP A 46 -23.69 -20.01 30.10
N ASN A 47 -24.68 -20.65 29.47
CA ASN A 47 -25.01 -20.43 28.07
C ASN A 47 -25.56 -19.00 27.95
N HIS A 48 -24.77 -18.09 27.39
CA HIS A 48 -25.32 -16.94 26.70
C HIS A 48 -24.97 -17.06 25.22
N SER A 49 -25.82 -17.81 24.53
CA SER A 49 -25.97 -17.75 23.08
C SER A 49 -26.61 -16.42 22.74
N ASP A 50 -25.79 -15.41 22.43
CA ASP A 50 -26.24 -14.26 21.66
C ASP A 50 -26.40 -14.70 20.19
N GLU A 51 -27.40 -15.54 19.95
CA GLU A 51 -28.02 -15.68 18.62
C GLU A 51 -28.92 -14.46 18.43
N ASN A 52 -28.34 -13.39 17.90
CA ASN A 52 -29.11 -12.36 17.21
C ASN A 52 -28.58 -12.32 15.77
N ASP A 53 -28.79 -13.42 15.06
CA ASP A 53 -28.65 -13.49 13.61
C ASP A 53 -29.82 -12.70 13.01
N SER A 54 -29.68 -11.38 13.01
CA SER A 54 -30.50 -10.50 12.19
C SER A 54 -30.36 -11.01 10.76
N ASN A 55 -31.47 -11.32 10.12
CA ASN A 55 -31.53 -11.70 8.72
C ASN A 55 -31.05 -10.49 7.89
N ILE A 56 -29.73 -10.33 7.72
CA ILE A 56 -29.12 -9.22 7.00
C ILE A 56 -29.48 -9.41 5.53
N GLU A 57 -30.21 -8.45 4.97
CA GLU A 57 -30.54 -8.45 3.55
C GLU A 57 -29.23 -8.34 2.74
N THR A 58 -29.07 -9.21 1.74
CA THR A 58 -27.87 -9.25 0.89
C THR A 58 -28.17 -8.84 -0.54
N GLN A 59 -27.16 -8.30 -1.22
CA GLN A 59 -27.11 -8.06 -2.64
C GLN A 59 -25.98 -8.86 -3.28
N THR A 60 -26.21 -9.32 -4.51
CA THR A 60 -25.21 -10.04 -5.30
C THR A 60 -24.30 -9.05 -6.04
N ILE A 61 -22.99 -9.23 -5.90
CA ILE A 61 -21.97 -8.61 -6.76
C ILE A 61 -21.31 -9.66 -7.64
N HIS A 62 -20.81 -9.23 -8.79
CA HIS A 62 -20.24 -10.09 -9.82
C HIS A 62 -18.77 -9.76 -10.04
N VAL A 63 -17.91 -10.75 -9.85
CA VAL A 63 -16.46 -10.64 -10.08
C VAL A 63 -16.09 -11.41 -11.34
N THR A 64 -15.44 -10.74 -12.28
CA THR A 64 -14.99 -11.32 -13.55
C THR A 64 -13.49 -11.61 -13.56
N ALA A 65 -13.05 -12.43 -14.52
CA ALA A 65 -11.63 -12.70 -14.73
C ALA A 65 -10.82 -11.45 -15.10
N GLU A 66 -11.43 -10.46 -15.75
CA GLU A 66 -10.77 -9.19 -16.07
C GLU A 66 -10.41 -8.42 -14.80
N GLN A 67 -11.17 -8.58 -13.71
CA GLN A 67 -10.94 -7.87 -12.45
C GLN A 67 -9.64 -8.32 -11.75
N VAL A 68 -9.09 -9.51 -12.07
CA VAL A 68 -7.84 -10.02 -11.48
C VAL A 68 -6.66 -9.08 -11.71
N THR A 69 -6.70 -8.29 -12.78
CA THR A 69 -5.64 -7.35 -13.14
C THR A 69 -6.06 -5.89 -12.97
N ARG A 70 -7.06 -5.59 -12.14
CA ARG A 70 -7.60 -4.23 -11.93
C ARG A 70 -7.71 -3.90 -10.44
N GLY A 71 -7.48 -2.64 -10.07
CA GLY A 71 -7.72 -2.14 -8.70
C GLY A 71 -6.44 -1.84 -7.90
N ASN A 72 -6.64 -1.41 -6.66
CA ASN A 72 -5.59 -0.80 -5.84
C ASN A 72 -4.52 -1.78 -5.31
N LEU A 73 -4.82 -3.09 -5.30
CA LEU A 73 -3.95 -4.16 -4.80
C LEU A 73 -3.27 -4.97 -5.91
N VAL A 74 -3.32 -4.50 -7.16
CA VAL A 74 -2.59 -5.12 -8.28
C VAL A 74 -1.09 -5.11 -7.97
N LEU A 75 -0.50 -6.29 -7.85
CA LEU A 75 0.94 -6.47 -7.64
C LEU A 75 1.68 -6.38 -8.97
N VAL A 76 2.57 -5.39 -9.10
CA VAL A 76 3.50 -5.30 -10.23
C VAL A 76 4.92 -5.44 -9.68
N ASN A 77 5.62 -6.45 -10.18
CA ASN A 77 7.02 -6.72 -9.83
C ASN A 77 7.69 -7.54 -10.95
N LYS A 78 8.92 -8.03 -10.72
CA LYS A 78 9.69 -8.83 -11.69
C LYS A 78 9.00 -10.12 -12.17
N GLU A 79 8.05 -10.66 -11.39
CA GLU A 79 7.34 -11.91 -11.66
C GLU A 79 5.95 -11.67 -12.24
N HIS A 80 5.32 -10.55 -11.89
CA HIS A 80 3.95 -10.20 -12.25
C HIS A 80 3.96 -8.88 -13.05
N PRO A 81 4.03 -8.95 -14.39
CA PRO A 81 3.97 -7.75 -15.21
C PRO A 81 2.59 -7.09 -15.14
N LEU A 82 2.58 -5.79 -15.42
CA LEU A 82 1.40 -4.97 -15.60
C LEU A 82 0.58 -5.43 -16.81
N ASP A 83 -0.73 -5.57 -16.61
CA ASP A 83 -1.70 -5.54 -17.69
C ASP A 83 -2.05 -4.09 -18.02
N GLU A 84 -2.02 -3.69 -19.28
CA GLU A 84 -2.22 -2.28 -19.69
C GLU A 84 -3.56 -1.69 -19.21
N GLY A 85 -4.62 -2.49 -19.12
CA GLY A 85 -5.89 -1.96 -18.62
C GLY A 85 -5.94 -1.77 -17.10
N ALA A 86 -4.87 -2.13 -16.37
CA ALA A 86 -4.77 -1.95 -14.92
C ALA A 86 -4.50 -0.50 -14.57
N VAL A 87 -3.97 0.26 -15.54
CA VAL A 87 -3.74 1.70 -15.41
C VAL A 87 -5.08 2.40 -15.18
N PRO A 88 -5.24 3.15 -14.08
CA PRO A 88 -6.44 3.93 -13.82
C PRO A 88 -6.78 4.85 -14.99
N THR A 89 -8.07 5.05 -15.26
CA THR A 89 -8.52 5.94 -16.34
C THR A 89 -8.41 7.43 -15.97
N ASP A 90 -8.12 7.72 -14.70
CA ASP A 90 -8.04 9.06 -14.13
C ASP A 90 -6.59 9.56 -13.96
N ILE A 91 -5.65 9.06 -14.78
CA ILE A 91 -4.29 9.62 -14.82
C ILE A 91 -4.35 11.05 -15.37
N VAL A 92 -3.97 12.02 -14.53
CA VAL A 92 -3.98 13.45 -14.83
C VAL A 92 -2.59 14.05 -14.70
N LYS A 93 -2.33 15.16 -15.39
CA LYS A 93 -1.11 15.97 -15.17
C LYS A 93 -1.33 16.86 -13.97
N LEU A 94 -0.59 16.62 -12.89
CA LEU A 94 -0.85 17.28 -11.60
C LEU A 94 -0.73 18.80 -11.67
N PHE A 95 0.18 19.34 -12.48
CA PHE A 95 0.34 20.78 -12.67
C PHE A 95 -0.94 21.47 -13.22
N GLN A 96 -1.86 20.73 -13.84
CA GLN A 96 -3.11 21.25 -14.39
C GLN A 96 -4.27 21.17 -13.37
N GLU A 97 -4.10 20.43 -12.28
CA GLU A 97 -5.11 20.15 -11.26
C GLU A 97 -4.81 20.94 -9.99
N GLN A 98 -5.12 22.24 -10.01
CA GLN A 98 -4.75 23.16 -8.94
C GLN A 98 -5.40 22.82 -7.59
N ASP A 99 -6.54 22.13 -7.59
CA ASP A 99 -7.24 21.63 -6.40
C ASP A 99 -6.53 20.46 -5.70
N LEU A 100 -5.61 19.79 -6.40
CA LEU A 100 -4.77 18.72 -5.83
C LEU A 100 -3.48 19.28 -5.23
N MET A 101 -3.01 20.42 -5.73
CA MET A 101 -1.69 21.00 -5.44
C MET A 101 -1.66 21.84 -4.15
N ASN A 102 -2.04 21.24 -3.01
CA ASN A 102 -1.96 21.89 -1.70
C ASN A 102 -0.88 21.24 -0.82
N GLY A 103 -0.03 22.04 -0.19
CA GLY A 103 0.98 21.57 0.78
C GLY A 103 2.24 20.89 0.20
N TYR A 104 2.34 20.73 -1.12
CA TYR A 104 3.52 20.16 -1.79
C TYR A 104 3.82 20.82 -3.14
N VAL A 105 5.00 20.54 -3.69
CA VAL A 105 5.42 20.98 -5.04
C VAL A 105 5.72 19.81 -5.96
N LEU A 106 5.84 20.07 -7.27
CA LEU A 106 6.29 19.09 -8.25
C LEU A 106 7.74 19.37 -8.64
N LEU A 107 8.53 18.31 -8.87
CA LEU A 107 9.87 18.45 -9.43
C LEU A 107 9.81 19.02 -10.87
N ASP A 108 8.80 18.62 -11.65
CA ASP A 108 8.51 19.18 -12.96
C ASP A 108 7.01 19.13 -13.31
N ASN A 109 6.60 19.92 -14.29
CA ASN A 109 5.19 20.10 -14.66
C ASN A 109 4.61 18.98 -15.54
N THR A 110 5.39 17.92 -15.81
CA THR A 110 4.97 16.77 -16.62
C THR A 110 4.53 15.58 -15.77
N ILE A 111 4.76 15.64 -14.45
CA ILE A 111 4.38 14.59 -13.50
C ILE A 111 2.88 14.30 -13.61
N ARG A 112 2.58 13.01 -13.78
CA ARG A 112 1.24 12.45 -13.85
C ARG A 112 0.99 11.54 -12.66
N LEU A 113 -0.27 11.41 -12.25
CA LEU A 113 -0.70 10.46 -11.23
C LEU A 113 -2.21 10.22 -11.37
N SER A 114 -2.71 9.11 -10.84
CA SER A 114 -4.16 8.95 -10.66
C SER A 114 -4.71 10.10 -9.81
N ARG A 115 -5.81 10.72 -10.27
CA ARG A 115 -6.46 11.81 -9.55
C ARG A 115 -6.94 11.36 -8.17
N SER A 116 -7.50 10.15 -8.06
CA SER A 116 -7.92 9.58 -6.78
C SER A 116 -6.75 9.43 -5.80
N VAL A 117 -5.60 8.93 -6.26
CA VAL A 117 -4.39 8.81 -5.43
C VAL A 117 -3.85 10.19 -5.02
N ALA A 118 -3.87 11.17 -5.93
CA ALA A 118 -3.43 12.52 -5.64
C ALA A 118 -4.31 13.21 -4.58
N LEU A 119 -5.62 12.93 -4.55
CA LEU A 119 -6.50 13.40 -3.47
C LEU A 119 -6.07 12.83 -2.12
N GLN A 120 -5.81 11.53 -2.03
CA GLN A 120 -5.36 10.91 -0.78
C GLN A 120 -4.00 11.43 -0.34
N PHE A 121 -3.11 11.69 -1.30
CA PHE A 121 -1.82 12.32 -1.01
C PHE A 121 -1.97 13.75 -0.46
N ARG A 122 -2.92 14.53 -0.99
CA ARG A 122 -3.23 15.86 -0.47
C ARG A 122 -3.68 15.79 1.00
N GLU A 123 -4.63 14.92 1.34
CA GLU A 123 -5.10 14.76 2.72
C GLU A 123 -3.95 14.36 3.66
N MET A 124 -3.07 13.45 3.21
CA MET A 124 -1.88 13.03 3.95
C MET A 124 -0.92 14.20 4.21
N VAL A 125 -0.66 15.04 3.20
CA VAL A 125 0.23 16.21 3.33
C VAL A 125 -0.41 17.31 4.18
N GLU A 126 -1.73 17.48 4.13
CA GLU A 126 -2.45 18.40 5.02
C GLU A 126 -2.30 17.98 6.48
N ALA A 127 -2.49 16.70 6.80
CA ALA A 127 -2.27 16.16 8.14
C ALA A 127 -0.82 16.33 8.61
N ALA A 128 0.17 16.09 7.73
CA ALA A 128 1.57 16.35 8.04
C ALA A 128 1.84 17.83 8.33
N GLY A 129 1.10 18.73 7.67
CA GLY A 129 1.17 20.16 7.90
C GLY A 129 0.72 20.56 9.32
N GLU A 130 -0.29 19.89 9.87
CA GLU A 130 -0.72 20.11 11.26
C GLU A 130 0.36 19.71 12.28
N ASP A 131 1.25 18.78 11.90
CA ASP A 131 2.44 18.40 12.67
C ASP A 131 3.67 19.28 12.38
N GLY A 132 3.53 20.31 11.54
CA GLY A 132 4.60 21.24 11.18
C GLY A 132 5.57 20.72 10.11
N VAL A 133 5.17 19.74 9.31
CA VAL A 133 5.96 19.14 8.22
C VAL A 133 5.40 19.59 6.87
N HIS A 134 6.17 20.33 6.06
CA HIS A 134 5.61 21.11 4.94
C HIS A 134 6.41 21.06 3.63
N HIS A 135 7.59 20.45 3.59
CA HIS A 135 8.50 20.60 2.45
C HIS A 135 8.39 19.49 1.42
N PHE A 136 7.21 18.87 1.29
CA PHE A 136 6.98 17.76 0.37
C PHE A 136 7.15 18.16 -1.10
N MET A 137 7.71 17.24 -1.87
CA MET A 137 7.81 17.30 -3.33
C MET A 137 7.43 15.95 -3.92
N ILE A 138 6.67 15.93 -5.02
CA ILE A 138 6.57 14.72 -5.86
C ILE A 138 7.67 14.81 -6.93
N SER A 139 8.56 13.82 -6.97
CA SER A 139 9.65 13.74 -7.95
C SER A 139 9.36 12.83 -9.14
N SER A 140 8.45 11.86 -8.97
CA SER A 140 8.03 10.95 -10.02
C SER A 140 6.64 10.40 -9.70
N GLY A 141 5.83 10.15 -10.72
CA GLY A 141 4.48 9.57 -10.59
C GLY A 141 4.27 8.51 -11.67
N TYR A 142 3.13 8.53 -12.34
CA TYR A 142 2.87 7.65 -13.49
C TYR A 142 3.92 7.85 -14.60
N ARG A 143 4.51 6.75 -15.05
CA ARG A 143 5.36 6.67 -16.24
C ARG A 143 4.73 5.71 -17.24
N ASP A 144 4.53 6.13 -18.48
CA ASP A 144 4.07 5.20 -19.51
C ASP A 144 5.20 4.27 -20.01
N THR A 145 4.82 3.34 -20.89
CA THR A 145 5.73 2.33 -21.47
C THR A 145 6.93 2.99 -22.15
N GLU A 146 6.71 4.04 -22.93
CA GLU A 146 7.77 4.74 -23.65
C GLU A 146 8.75 5.45 -22.71
N GLU A 147 8.24 6.14 -21.69
CA GLU A 147 9.08 6.77 -20.65
C GLU A 147 9.91 5.74 -19.88
N GLN A 148 9.30 4.61 -19.51
CA GLN A 148 9.98 3.52 -18.83
C GLN A 148 11.06 2.87 -19.71
N GLU A 149 10.81 2.72 -21.01
CA GLU A 149 11.77 2.17 -21.98
C GLU A 149 12.99 3.08 -22.13
N VAL A 150 12.77 4.40 -22.15
CA VAL A 150 13.86 5.39 -22.15
C VAL A 150 14.70 5.25 -20.88
N LEU A 151 14.06 5.21 -19.71
CA LEU A 151 14.75 5.08 -18.43
C LEU A 151 15.55 3.77 -18.35
N TYR A 152 14.94 2.64 -18.74
CA TYR A 152 15.58 1.33 -18.74
C TYR A 152 16.82 1.30 -19.63
N ARG A 153 16.71 1.85 -20.85
CA ARG A 153 17.83 1.93 -21.79
C ARG A 153 18.97 2.81 -21.28
N GLU A 154 18.66 3.90 -20.59
CA GLU A 154 19.67 4.87 -20.10
C GLU A 154 20.35 4.45 -18.80
N LYS A 155 19.61 3.79 -17.90
CA LYS A 155 20.11 3.43 -16.55
C LYS A 155 20.54 1.98 -16.44
N GLY A 156 20.05 1.10 -17.32
CA GLY A 156 20.32 -0.33 -17.29
C GLY A 156 19.50 -1.08 -16.23
N SER A 157 19.57 -2.41 -16.30
CA SER A 157 18.82 -3.35 -15.45
C SER A 157 19.20 -3.34 -13.98
N ASP A 158 20.37 -2.79 -13.64
CA ASP A 158 20.83 -2.67 -12.25
C ASP A 158 20.06 -1.58 -11.49
N TYR A 159 19.37 -0.69 -12.21
CA TYR A 159 18.68 0.48 -11.64
C TYR A 159 17.20 0.54 -12.01
N ALA A 160 16.85 0.18 -13.25
CA ALA A 160 15.49 0.28 -13.75
C ALA A 160 14.96 -1.09 -14.15
N LEU A 161 13.67 -1.31 -13.89
CA LEU A 161 12.93 -2.44 -14.42
C LEU A 161 12.48 -2.17 -15.87
N PRO A 162 12.37 -3.22 -16.72
CA PRO A 162 11.83 -3.07 -18.06
C PRO A 162 10.36 -2.57 -18.04
N PRO A 163 9.86 -2.00 -19.14
CA PRO A 163 8.47 -1.55 -19.24
C PRO A 163 7.48 -2.66 -18.88
N GLY A 164 6.45 -2.30 -18.12
CA GLY A 164 5.46 -3.22 -17.60
C GLY A 164 5.85 -3.91 -16.30
N TYR A 165 7.08 -3.76 -15.81
CA TYR A 165 7.52 -4.35 -14.53
C TYR A 165 7.74 -3.30 -13.43
N SER A 166 7.63 -2.01 -13.76
CA SER A 166 7.73 -0.91 -12.78
C SER A 166 6.34 -0.53 -12.25
N GLU A 167 6.21 -0.35 -10.94
CA GLU A 167 4.94 0.13 -10.36
C GLU A 167 4.55 1.54 -10.81
N HIS A 168 5.51 2.36 -11.25
CA HIS A 168 5.18 3.65 -11.87
C HIS A 168 4.34 3.49 -13.14
N ASN A 169 4.40 2.33 -13.82
CA ASN A 169 3.53 2.03 -14.96
C ASN A 169 2.07 1.79 -14.54
N LEU A 170 1.79 1.52 -13.25
CA LEU A 170 0.43 1.31 -12.75
C LEU A 170 -0.26 2.64 -12.38
N GLY A 171 0.50 3.70 -12.10
CA GLY A 171 -0.05 5.01 -11.74
C GLY A 171 -0.60 5.13 -10.31
N LEU A 172 -0.32 4.12 -9.47
CA LEU A 172 -0.64 4.07 -8.04
C LEU A 172 0.58 4.31 -7.13
N SER A 173 1.78 4.39 -7.70
CA SER A 173 3.02 4.67 -6.97
C SER A 173 3.58 6.04 -7.33
N MET A 174 4.26 6.66 -6.36
CA MET A 174 4.94 7.93 -6.53
C MET A 174 6.25 7.97 -5.73
N ASP A 175 7.21 8.73 -6.25
CA ASP A 175 8.41 9.07 -5.51
C ASP A 175 8.20 10.41 -4.82
N ILE A 176 8.34 10.41 -3.49
CA ILE A 176 8.18 11.57 -2.63
C ILE A 176 9.56 12.04 -2.17
N GLY A 177 9.83 13.33 -2.32
CA GLY A 177 11.04 14.01 -1.89
C GLY A 177 10.75 15.14 -0.91
N SER A 178 11.84 15.77 -0.45
CA SER A 178 11.79 17.02 0.32
C SER A 178 12.52 18.12 -0.44
N THR A 179 11.97 19.34 -0.40
CA THR A 179 12.61 20.52 -1.01
C THR A 179 13.86 20.98 -0.25
N GLN A 180 14.09 20.47 0.96
CA GLN A 180 15.18 20.93 1.84
C GLN A 180 16.40 20.00 1.84
N MET A 181 16.18 18.69 1.78
CA MET A 181 17.24 17.69 1.87
C MET A 181 16.76 16.34 1.32
N SER A 182 17.66 15.36 1.33
CA SER A 182 17.32 13.98 0.96
C SER A 182 16.22 13.42 1.88
N ILE A 183 15.27 12.68 1.31
CA ILE A 183 14.05 12.24 2.01
C ILE A 183 14.35 11.34 3.22
N ASP A 184 15.41 10.54 3.15
CA ASP A 184 15.88 9.66 4.23
C ASP A 184 16.35 10.42 5.48
N GLN A 185 16.74 11.67 5.31
CA GLN A 185 17.17 12.56 6.39
C GLN A 185 16.08 13.57 6.81
N ALA A 186 15.17 13.87 5.87
CA ALA A 186 14.17 14.91 6.00
C ALA A 186 13.08 14.58 7.05
N PRO A 187 12.49 15.60 7.69
CA PRO A 187 11.29 15.42 8.51
C PRO A 187 10.15 14.76 7.73
N GLU A 188 9.97 15.10 6.45
CA GLU A 188 8.97 14.51 5.56
C GLU A 188 9.06 12.99 5.51
N GLY A 189 10.26 12.43 5.25
CA GLY A 189 10.44 10.98 5.16
C GLY A 189 10.24 10.26 6.49
N LYS A 190 10.56 10.90 7.62
CA LYS A 190 10.31 10.34 8.96
C LYS A 190 8.83 10.36 9.31
N TRP A 191 8.11 11.39 8.88
CA TRP A 191 6.67 11.52 9.08
C TRP A 191 5.93 10.48 8.24
N LEU A 192 6.28 10.35 6.95
CA LEU A 192 5.68 9.36 6.06
C LEU A 192 5.82 7.92 6.57
N GLN A 193 7.01 7.55 7.06
CA GLN A 193 7.23 6.22 7.65
C GLN A 193 6.33 5.90 8.85
N LYS A 194 5.81 6.93 9.53
CA LYS A 194 4.97 6.77 10.72
C LYS A 194 3.48 6.88 10.43
N HIS A 195 3.10 7.62 9.39
CA HIS A 195 1.71 8.05 9.20
C HIS A 195 1.15 7.76 7.79
N ALA A 196 1.98 7.46 6.79
CA ALA A 196 1.47 7.31 5.42
C ALA A 196 0.40 6.20 5.28
N TRP A 197 0.49 5.16 6.11
CA TRP A 197 -0.46 4.06 6.16
C TRP A 197 -1.84 4.47 6.65
N GLU A 198 -1.97 5.58 7.38
CA GLU A 198 -3.25 6.13 7.81
C GLU A 198 -4.06 6.66 6.60
N PHE A 199 -3.37 6.94 5.49
CA PHE A 199 -3.96 7.56 4.28
C PHE A 199 -4.01 6.61 3.08
N GLY A 200 -3.82 5.30 3.28
CA GLY A 200 -3.85 4.35 2.18
C GLY A 200 -2.50 4.06 1.53
N PHE A 201 -1.39 4.65 2.01
CA PHE A 201 -0.06 4.51 1.41
C PHE A 201 0.85 3.58 2.21
N ILE A 202 1.71 2.85 1.51
CA ILE A 202 2.76 2.04 2.12
C ILE A 202 4.12 2.48 1.62
N LEU A 203 5.14 2.38 2.49
CA LEU A 203 6.53 2.35 2.04
C LEU A 203 6.75 1.02 1.31
N ARG A 204 6.87 1.07 -0.01
CA ARG A 204 6.78 -0.13 -0.86
C ARG A 204 7.98 -1.06 -0.72
N TYR A 205 9.16 -0.47 -0.55
CA TYR A 205 10.45 -1.18 -0.51
C TYR A 205 11.19 -0.85 0.81
N PRO A 206 10.81 -1.50 1.93
CA PRO A 206 11.47 -1.32 3.22
C PRO A 206 12.84 -2.04 3.28
N PRO A 207 13.73 -1.64 4.19
CA PRO A 207 15.15 -2.05 4.16
C PRO A 207 15.40 -3.52 4.50
N ASP A 208 14.47 -4.17 5.19
CA ASP A 208 14.56 -5.55 5.65
C ASP A 208 13.80 -6.55 4.76
N LYS A 209 13.26 -6.10 3.61
CA LYS A 209 12.40 -6.93 2.74
C LYS A 209 12.90 -7.06 1.29
N THR A 210 14.16 -6.72 1.00
CA THR A 210 14.73 -6.83 -0.36
C THR A 210 14.65 -8.25 -0.93
N GLU A 211 14.82 -9.29 -0.11
CA GLU A 211 14.70 -10.68 -0.55
C GLU A 211 13.27 -11.05 -1.03
N ILE A 212 12.26 -10.32 -0.55
CA ILE A 212 10.84 -10.53 -0.89
C ILE A 212 10.47 -9.66 -2.09
N THR A 213 10.72 -8.35 -2.01
CA THR A 213 10.31 -7.40 -3.05
C THR A 213 11.20 -7.48 -4.30
N GLY A 214 12.44 -7.97 -4.14
CA GLY A 214 13.48 -7.95 -5.17
C GLY A 214 14.07 -6.57 -5.43
N ILE A 215 13.71 -5.55 -4.64
CA ILE A 215 14.15 -4.16 -4.79
C ILE A 215 14.81 -3.70 -3.48
N GLN A 216 15.90 -2.93 -3.62
CA GLN A 216 16.62 -2.39 -2.46
C GLN A 216 15.76 -1.37 -1.72
N TYR A 217 16.20 -0.98 -0.52
CA TYR A 217 15.52 0.06 0.25
C TYR A 217 15.33 1.34 -0.57
N GLU A 218 14.09 1.80 -0.71
CA GLU A 218 13.76 3.07 -1.38
C GLU A 218 12.90 3.95 -0.45
N PRO A 219 13.50 4.82 0.37
CA PRO A 219 12.78 5.68 1.32
C PRO A 219 11.84 6.71 0.67
N TRP A 220 11.93 6.90 -0.64
CA TRP A 220 11.09 7.82 -1.42
C TRP A 220 9.88 7.13 -2.06
N HIS A 221 9.87 5.81 -2.23
CA HIS A 221 8.88 5.14 -3.08
C HIS A 221 7.66 4.67 -2.28
N PHE A 222 6.54 5.37 -2.49
CA PHE A 222 5.28 5.08 -1.81
C PHE A 222 4.24 4.57 -2.80
N ARG A 223 3.50 3.55 -2.36
CA ARG A 223 2.47 2.87 -3.14
C ARG A 223 1.11 3.05 -2.46
N TYR A 224 0.10 3.50 -3.20
CA TYR A 224 -1.27 3.50 -2.74
C TYR A 224 -1.88 2.10 -2.84
N VAL A 225 -2.43 1.62 -1.72
CA VAL A 225 -3.16 0.35 -1.60
C VAL A 225 -4.56 0.53 -0.98
N GLY A 226 -4.87 1.76 -0.53
CA GLY A 226 -6.15 2.10 0.09
C GLY A 226 -6.28 1.66 1.56
N LEU A 227 -7.35 2.12 2.18
CA LEU A 227 -7.80 1.66 3.49
C LEU A 227 -8.84 0.55 3.31
N PRO A 228 -8.89 -0.45 4.21
CA PRO A 228 -8.07 -0.61 5.42
C PRO A 228 -6.73 -1.34 5.15
N HIS A 229 -6.37 -1.59 3.89
CA HIS A 229 -5.26 -2.46 3.51
C HIS A 229 -3.91 -1.99 4.05
N SER A 230 -3.55 -0.73 3.80
CA SER A 230 -2.33 -0.10 4.29
C SER A 230 -2.16 -0.18 5.82
N MET A 231 -3.25 -0.01 6.58
CA MET A 231 -3.25 -0.20 8.03
C MET A 231 -2.91 -1.62 8.45
N ILE A 232 -3.56 -2.61 7.84
CA ILE A 232 -3.30 -4.02 8.14
C ILE A 232 -1.85 -4.38 7.80
N MET A 233 -1.35 -3.88 6.66
CA MET A 233 0.03 -4.08 6.25
C MET A 233 1.02 -3.47 7.24
N ASN A 234 0.74 -2.26 7.73
CA ASN A 234 1.55 -1.62 8.75
C ASN A 234 1.54 -2.39 10.08
N ASP A 235 0.36 -2.74 10.58
CA ASP A 235 0.19 -3.43 11.86
C ASP A 235 0.88 -4.80 11.89
N LEU A 236 0.88 -5.50 10.75
CA LEU A 236 1.49 -6.82 10.61
C LEU A 236 2.93 -6.77 10.08
N GLY A 237 3.43 -5.60 9.66
CA GLY A 237 4.77 -5.45 9.08
C GLY A 237 4.97 -6.21 7.76
N LEU A 238 3.97 -6.17 6.88
CA LEU A 238 3.94 -6.93 5.61
C LEU A 238 4.23 -6.03 4.41
N THR A 239 4.99 -6.55 3.44
CA THR A 239 5.01 -5.99 2.08
C THR A 239 3.74 -6.33 1.32
N LEU A 240 3.55 -5.74 0.14
CA LEU A 240 2.38 -6.06 -0.70
C LEU A 240 2.35 -7.54 -1.09
N GLU A 241 3.50 -8.13 -1.40
CA GLU A 241 3.65 -9.55 -1.69
C GLU A 241 3.14 -10.41 -0.51
N GLU A 242 3.69 -10.19 0.69
CA GLU A 242 3.31 -10.95 1.88
C GLU A 242 1.84 -10.72 2.27
N TYR A 243 1.33 -9.51 2.07
CA TYR A 243 -0.06 -9.17 2.36
C TYR A 243 -1.04 -9.92 1.46
N LEU A 244 -0.76 -10.03 0.18
CA LEU A 244 -1.59 -10.77 -0.76
C LEU A 244 -1.58 -12.27 -0.44
N ASP A 245 -0.42 -12.83 -0.10
CA ASP A 245 -0.32 -14.21 0.39
C ASP A 245 -1.08 -14.42 1.70
N TYR A 246 -0.98 -13.45 2.62
CA TYR A 246 -1.72 -13.48 3.89
C TYR A 246 -3.24 -13.54 3.67
N LEU A 247 -3.80 -12.63 2.85
CA LEU A 247 -5.22 -12.60 2.54
C LEU A 247 -5.69 -13.88 1.84
N LYS A 248 -4.89 -14.40 0.91
CA LYS A 248 -5.17 -15.65 0.24
C LYS A 248 -5.23 -16.84 1.21
N ASN A 249 -4.31 -16.91 2.16
CA ASN A 249 -4.27 -17.97 3.16
C ASN A 249 -5.38 -17.85 4.21
N SER A 250 -5.77 -16.63 4.59
CA SER A 250 -6.84 -16.41 5.57
C SER A 250 -8.25 -16.53 4.96
N SER A 251 -8.39 -16.34 3.64
CA SER A 251 -9.65 -16.27 2.87
C SER A 251 -10.57 -15.11 3.24
N SER A 252 -10.71 -14.76 4.53
CA SER A 252 -11.43 -13.58 5.01
C SER A 252 -10.68 -12.93 6.18
N TYR A 253 -10.85 -11.62 6.33
CA TYR A 253 -10.30 -10.82 7.42
C TYR A 253 -11.29 -9.71 7.82
N LYS A 254 -11.54 -9.56 9.12
CA LYS A 254 -12.41 -8.50 9.65
C LYS A 254 -11.59 -7.53 10.49
N THR A 255 -11.83 -6.25 10.29
CA THR A 255 -11.13 -5.20 11.06
C THR A 255 -12.01 -3.99 11.30
N THR A 256 -11.54 -3.09 12.15
CA THR A 256 -12.14 -1.77 12.37
C THR A 256 -11.06 -0.72 12.23
N VAL A 257 -11.27 0.23 11.33
CA VAL A 257 -10.37 1.34 11.02
C VAL A 257 -11.17 2.63 11.15
N GLU A 258 -10.71 3.55 12.00
CA GLU A 258 -11.38 4.84 12.24
C GLU A 258 -12.88 4.71 12.58
N GLY A 259 -13.23 3.68 13.35
CA GLY A 259 -14.63 3.39 13.71
C GLY A 259 -15.44 2.70 12.61
N LYS A 260 -14.91 2.60 11.38
CA LYS A 260 -15.53 1.86 10.28
C LYS A 260 -15.15 0.39 10.32
N LYS A 261 -16.14 -0.50 10.23
CA LYS A 261 -15.94 -1.95 10.20
C LYS A 261 -15.77 -2.42 8.77
N TYR A 262 -14.80 -3.30 8.54
CA TYR A 262 -14.51 -3.86 7.23
C TYR A 262 -14.51 -5.38 7.27
N GLU A 263 -15.00 -5.99 6.19
CA GLU A 263 -14.78 -7.40 5.85
C GLU A 263 -14.05 -7.48 4.51
N ILE A 264 -12.92 -8.17 4.51
CA ILE A 264 -12.02 -8.31 3.37
C ILE A 264 -11.99 -9.79 3.02
N THR A 265 -12.40 -10.14 1.81
CA THR A 265 -12.49 -11.53 1.37
C THR A 265 -11.64 -11.74 0.14
N TYR A 266 -10.74 -12.73 0.19
CA TYR A 266 -10.05 -13.22 -0.98
C TYR A 266 -10.92 -14.23 -1.73
N VAL A 267 -11.03 -14.06 -3.04
CA VAL A 267 -11.83 -14.90 -3.92
C VAL A 267 -10.96 -15.42 -5.05
N PRO A 268 -10.64 -16.73 -5.07
CA PRO A 268 -9.85 -17.32 -6.16
C PRO A 268 -10.67 -17.30 -7.46
N VAL A 269 -10.09 -16.80 -8.54
CA VAL A 269 -10.78 -16.71 -9.83
C VAL A 269 -10.35 -17.86 -10.72
N THR A 270 -11.10 -18.98 -10.67
CA THR A 270 -10.73 -20.23 -11.36
C THR A 270 -11.38 -20.44 -12.73
N THR A 271 -12.59 -19.88 -12.99
CA THR A 271 -13.20 -19.65 -14.32
C THR A 271 -14.62 -19.07 -14.15
N LYS A 272 -15.03 -18.19 -15.10
CA LYS A 272 -16.32 -17.49 -15.22
C LYS A 272 -16.77 -16.70 -13.99
N ASP A 273 -17.54 -15.66 -14.28
CA ASP A 273 -18.20 -14.73 -13.36
C ASP A 273 -18.60 -15.38 -12.02
N ILE A 274 -18.07 -14.84 -10.92
CA ILE A 274 -18.29 -15.32 -9.55
C ILE A 274 -19.27 -14.37 -8.86
N ALA A 275 -20.40 -14.92 -8.44
CA ALA A 275 -21.38 -14.21 -7.63
C ALA A 275 -21.00 -14.26 -6.14
N LEU A 276 -21.01 -13.11 -5.48
CA LEU A 276 -20.75 -12.97 -4.05
C LEU A 276 -21.88 -12.19 -3.40
N GLU A 277 -22.32 -12.60 -2.23
CA GLU A 277 -23.33 -11.90 -1.45
C GLU A 277 -22.66 -10.93 -0.48
N ILE A 278 -23.06 -9.66 -0.52
CA ILE A 278 -22.64 -8.63 0.43
C ILE A 278 -23.88 -7.97 1.05
N PRO A 279 -23.81 -7.37 2.25
CA PRO A 279 -24.97 -6.69 2.82
C PRO A 279 -25.47 -5.54 1.94
N VAL A 280 -26.80 -5.42 1.81
CA VAL A 280 -27.44 -4.32 1.05
C VAL A 280 -26.99 -2.96 1.60
N GLY A 281 -26.71 -2.03 0.69
CA GLY A 281 -26.33 -0.65 1.03
C GLY A 281 -24.87 -0.48 1.49
N SER A 282 -24.08 -1.57 1.56
CA SER A 282 -22.66 -1.47 1.88
C SER A 282 -21.87 -0.88 0.71
N GLU A 283 -20.96 0.04 1.02
CA GLU A 283 -19.89 0.41 0.09
C GLU A 283 -18.88 -0.73 -0.02
N TYR A 284 -18.37 -0.98 -1.22
CA TYR A 284 -17.37 -2.01 -1.45
C TYR A 284 -16.37 -1.64 -2.54
N GLU A 285 -15.17 -2.22 -2.44
CA GLU A 285 -14.13 -2.18 -3.47
C GLU A 285 -13.78 -3.60 -3.89
N VAL A 286 -13.48 -3.79 -5.18
CA VAL A 286 -12.92 -5.04 -5.70
C VAL A 286 -11.58 -4.75 -6.35
N SER A 287 -10.53 -5.40 -5.87
CA SER A 287 -9.21 -5.33 -6.47
C SER A 287 -8.67 -6.72 -6.77
N GLY A 288 -8.19 -6.93 -7.98
CA GLY A 288 -7.33 -8.06 -8.30
C GLY A 288 -6.00 -8.02 -7.56
N ASN A 289 -5.39 -9.19 -7.40
CA ASN A 289 -4.03 -9.34 -6.88
C ASN A 289 -2.96 -9.40 -8.00
N ASN A 290 -3.37 -9.39 -9.27
CA ASN A 290 -2.54 -9.59 -10.47
C ASN A 290 -1.95 -11.00 -10.65
N ILE A 291 -2.47 -12.00 -9.92
CA ILE A 291 -1.94 -13.37 -9.91
C ILE A 291 -3.05 -14.36 -10.28
N ASP A 292 -4.05 -14.48 -9.43
CA ASP A 292 -5.01 -15.60 -9.46
C ASP A 292 -6.36 -15.34 -8.77
N GLY A 293 -6.55 -14.14 -8.22
CA GLY A 293 -7.76 -13.84 -7.46
C GLY A 293 -8.06 -12.36 -7.32
N VAL A 294 -9.16 -12.09 -6.65
CA VAL A 294 -9.55 -10.74 -6.23
C VAL A 294 -9.70 -10.67 -4.73
N ILE A 295 -9.62 -9.46 -4.23
CA ILE A 295 -9.89 -9.05 -2.87
C ILE A 295 -11.15 -8.18 -2.94
N VAL A 296 -12.18 -8.59 -2.23
CA VAL A 296 -13.41 -7.82 -2.05
C VAL A 296 -13.39 -7.22 -0.66
N THR A 297 -13.43 -5.89 -0.59
CA THR A 297 -13.40 -5.14 0.66
C THR A 297 -14.74 -4.46 0.84
N VAL A 298 -15.49 -4.85 1.87
CA VAL A 298 -16.82 -4.34 2.16
C VAL A 298 -16.77 -3.51 3.43
N ASN A 299 -17.25 -2.26 3.35
CA ASN A 299 -17.51 -1.44 4.53
C ASN A 299 -18.85 -1.87 5.14
N LEU A 300 -18.79 -2.46 6.33
CA LEU A 300 -19.94 -2.98 7.09
C LEU A 300 -20.58 -1.93 7.99
N SER A 301 -20.05 -0.71 8.00
CA SER A 301 -20.63 0.39 8.76
C SER A 301 -21.87 0.85 8.02
N GLN A 302 -23.04 0.79 8.66
CA GLN A 302 -24.22 1.42 8.07
C GLN A 302 -24.05 2.93 8.16
N ASP A 303 -24.41 3.62 7.09
CA ASP A 303 -24.57 5.06 7.11
C ASP A 303 -25.72 5.34 8.08
N ASP A 304 -25.40 5.68 9.33
CA ASP A 304 -26.37 6.17 10.30
C ASP A 304 -26.81 7.54 9.79
N GLY A 305 -27.72 7.55 8.82
CA GLY A 305 -28.15 8.75 8.12
C GLY A 305 -28.50 9.86 9.10
N GLU A 306 -27.69 10.94 9.08
CA GLU A 306 -28.02 12.21 9.72
C GLU A 306 -29.12 12.96 8.95
#